data_AF-A0A838LG53-F1
#
_entry.id   AF-A0A838LG53-F1
#
_cell.length_a   1.000
_cell.length_b   1.000
_cell.length_c   1.000
_cell.angle_alpha   90.00
_cell.angle_beta   90.00
_cell.angle_gamma   90.00
#
_symmetry.space_group_name_H-M   'P 1'
#
loop_
_entity.id
_entity.type
_entity.pdbx_description
1 polymer ?
#
loop_
_entity_poly.entity_id
_entity_poly.type
_entity_poly.pdbx_seq_one_letter_code
_entity_poly.pdbx_strand_id
1 'polypeptide(L)'
;MRPHVELIQEDDYVWHGAELPGGEGRASERRLSVDEEDGSSSLRVDFHTDWGRGPGIHHADTEYYVLEGEIDYGGRRIGKGGYVYAPKGVPADYLKVAEGTKMLHYREYGDAGFDAVESVAAAKRWSDAREEIVVIDSEAMTWDAVPNPGPMPGLFIKYLHVDPVTGFYTRLVHAQEGWSDHRLAHHPCYEEAYTTQGHMEYNFGTLDLGTYFFRPARVKHGHFTTMEGGATWLLRSDGELKNWYTQREWVRWGGDGVNYTPDGLDEEPHEPARWSSSTHDLATPWRSEEDMRQMNAAWQFQIDQGQHNSPVKHQGQGADPSIIAIMKAMDAANLQGGHGDGHSHDHDHDHGHDHAHHSPELDWGWSGRDVEHRDERTGPHAHNWGTRVDWKDGDPIPAPIISSLPVRSRSRGRWDGDGM
;
A
#
# COMPACT_ATOMS: atom_id res chain seq x y z
N MET A 1 -1.38 -0.75 -15.08
CA MET A 1 -0.89 -0.55 -13.70
C MET A 1 -1.84 0.34 -12.91
N ARG A 2 -2.29 -0.13 -11.75
CA ARG A 2 -3.07 0.67 -10.78
C ARG A 2 -2.19 1.70 -10.07
N PRO A 3 -2.53 3.00 -10.11
CA PRO A 3 -1.75 4.03 -9.43
C PRO A 3 -1.84 3.90 -7.91
N HIS A 4 -0.80 4.35 -7.21
CA HIS A 4 -0.80 4.44 -5.75
C HIS A 4 -1.84 5.47 -5.27
N VAL A 5 -2.84 4.98 -4.54
CA VAL A 5 -3.82 5.79 -3.80
C VAL A 5 -3.52 5.61 -2.31
N GLU A 6 -3.12 6.67 -1.60
CA GLU A 6 -2.80 6.53 -0.17
C GLU A 6 -4.02 6.81 0.70
N LEU A 7 -4.70 7.95 0.50
CA LEU A 7 -5.93 8.29 1.24
C LEU A 7 -6.85 9.20 0.44
N ILE A 8 -7.93 8.63 -0.08
CA ILE A 8 -9.00 9.41 -0.66
C ILE A 8 -10.31 9.01 0.01
N GLN A 9 -10.99 10.00 0.57
CA GLN A 9 -12.31 9.79 1.14
C GLN A 9 -13.34 9.76 0.01
N GLU A 10 -14.34 8.89 0.11
CA GLU A 10 -15.28 8.64 -0.98
C GLU A 10 -15.93 9.92 -1.55
N ASP A 11 -16.16 10.95 -0.72
CA ASP A 11 -16.80 12.21 -1.13
C ASP A 11 -15.97 13.04 -2.10
N ASP A 12 -14.65 12.83 -2.14
CA ASP A 12 -13.77 13.53 -3.08
C ASP A 12 -13.72 12.85 -4.46
N TYR A 13 -14.31 11.65 -4.60
CA TYR A 13 -14.44 10.99 -5.89
C TYR A 13 -15.64 11.49 -6.69
N VAL A 14 -15.44 11.57 -8.01
CA VAL A 14 -16.45 11.96 -8.98
C VAL A 14 -17.37 10.77 -9.31
N TRP A 15 -18.65 11.07 -9.49
CA TRP A 15 -19.66 10.10 -9.90
C TRP A 15 -19.66 9.89 -11.42
N HIS A 16 -19.78 8.63 -11.82
CA HIS A 16 -19.97 8.18 -13.20
C HIS A 16 -21.24 7.32 -13.29
N GLY A 17 -21.75 7.09 -14.50
CA GLY A 17 -22.73 6.01 -14.69
C GLY A 17 -22.07 4.66 -14.42
N ALA A 18 -22.76 3.78 -13.69
CA ALA A 18 -22.17 2.48 -13.33
C ALA A 18 -22.02 1.56 -14.56
N GLU A 19 -20.85 0.95 -14.72
CA GLU A 19 -20.55 0.02 -15.81
C GLU A 19 -20.95 -1.41 -15.45
N LEU A 20 -22.26 -1.68 -15.55
CA LEU A 20 -22.87 -2.98 -15.22
C LEU A 20 -23.62 -3.57 -16.43
N PRO A 21 -22.92 -4.08 -17.46
CA PRO A 21 -23.56 -4.55 -18.69
C PRO A 21 -24.48 -5.74 -18.44
N GLY A 22 -25.56 -5.80 -19.23
CA GLY A 22 -26.63 -6.80 -19.10
C GLY A 22 -27.61 -6.55 -17.95
N GLY A 23 -27.39 -5.50 -17.15
CA GLY A 23 -28.30 -5.11 -16.08
C GLY A 23 -29.38 -4.12 -16.51
N GLU A 24 -30.52 -4.19 -15.82
CA GLU A 24 -31.63 -3.25 -15.94
C GLU A 24 -31.78 -2.48 -14.62
N GLY A 25 -31.96 -1.16 -14.70
CA GLY A 25 -32.03 -0.26 -13.53
C GLY A 25 -31.02 0.89 -13.64
N ARG A 26 -30.99 1.78 -12.66
CA ARG A 26 -30.06 2.92 -12.62
C ARG A 26 -29.10 2.80 -11.44
N ALA A 27 -27.81 2.94 -11.71
CA ALA A 27 -26.78 3.02 -10.71
C ALA A 27 -25.68 4.02 -11.12
N SER A 28 -24.97 4.56 -10.13
CA SER A 28 -23.77 5.38 -10.34
C SER A 28 -22.57 4.76 -9.62
N GLU A 29 -21.37 5.03 -10.11
CA GLU A 29 -20.13 4.52 -9.52
C GLU A 29 -19.13 5.64 -9.23
N ARG A 30 -18.34 5.46 -8.17
CA ARG A 30 -17.08 6.15 -7.93
C ARG A 30 -15.95 5.16 -8.20
N ARG A 31 -14.97 5.56 -8.99
CA ARG A 31 -13.81 4.75 -9.36
C ARG A 31 -12.69 4.99 -8.37
N LEU A 32 -12.54 4.10 -7.39
CA LEU A 32 -11.61 4.27 -6.28
C LEU A 32 -10.16 4.08 -6.74
N SER A 33 -9.93 3.08 -7.58
CA SER A 33 -8.67 2.83 -8.29
C SER A 33 -8.95 1.96 -9.51
N VAL A 34 -8.26 2.24 -10.61
CA VAL A 34 -8.47 1.60 -11.92
C VAL A 34 -7.13 1.30 -12.56
N ASP A 35 -7.02 0.11 -13.14
CA ASP A 35 -5.98 -0.27 -14.08
C ASP A 35 -6.49 0.00 -15.50
N GLU A 36 -5.91 0.98 -16.18
CA GLU A 36 -6.28 1.31 -17.55
C GLU A 36 -5.78 0.27 -18.59
N GLU A 37 -4.88 -0.63 -18.20
CA GLU A 37 -4.29 -1.62 -19.12
C GLU A 37 -5.17 -2.86 -19.27
N ASP A 38 -5.76 -3.37 -18.18
CA ASP A 38 -6.55 -4.60 -18.20
C ASP A 38 -8.02 -4.44 -17.73
N GLY A 39 -8.38 -3.27 -17.21
CA GLY A 39 -9.73 -2.97 -16.74
C GLY A 39 -9.99 -3.32 -15.26
N SER A 40 -8.99 -3.83 -14.54
CA SER A 40 -9.11 -4.10 -13.10
C SER A 40 -9.50 -2.83 -12.35
N SER A 41 -10.43 -2.93 -11.41
CA SER A 41 -10.99 -1.73 -10.77
C SER A 41 -11.60 -2.02 -9.41
N SER A 42 -11.38 -1.09 -8.48
CA SER A 42 -12.09 -1.00 -7.20
C SER A 42 -13.11 0.13 -7.28
N LEU A 43 -14.38 -0.19 -7.06
CA LEU A 43 -15.50 0.72 -7.28
C LEU A 43 -16.40 0.79 -6.05
N ARG A 44 -17.01 1.95 -5.89
CA ARG A 44 -18.16 2.17 -4.99
C ARG A 44 -19.39 2.41 -5.85
N VAL A 45 -20.45 1.62 -5.69
CA VAL A 45 -21.65 1.65 -6.55
C VAL A 45 -22.91 1.93 -5.74
N ASP A 46 -23.70 2.90 -6.19
CA ASP A 46 -24.98 3.32 -5.59
C ASP A 46 -26.13 3.05 -6.55
N PHE A 47 -27.14 2.32 -6.07
CA PHE A 47 -28.31 1.92 -6.85
C PHE A 47 -29.49 2.87 -6.59
N HIS A 48 -29.97 3.53 -7.64
CA HIS A 48 -31.01 4.58 -7.59
C HIS A 48 -32.40 4.09 -8.00
N THR A 49 -32.50 2.82 -8.36
CA THR A 49 -33.73 2.05 -8.58
C THR A 49 -33.46 0.62 -8.17
N ASP A 50 -34.49 -0.21 -8.13
CA ASP A 50 -34.27 -1.64 -8.22
C ASP A 50 -33.44 -1.92 -9.48
N TRP A 51 -32.44 -2.78 -9.32
CA TRP A 51 -31.57 -3.18 -10.40
C TRP A 51 -31.48 -4.70 -10.44
N GLY A 52 -31.36 -5.28 -11.63
CA GLY A 52 -31.16 -6.70 -11.75
C GLY A 52 -30.45 -7.09 -13.04
N ARG A 53 -29.75 -8.22 -12.98
CA ARG A 53 -29.13 -8.88 -14.12
C ARG A 53 -29.39 -10.37 -14.04
N GLY A 54 -29.75 -10.97 -15.18
CA GLY A 54 -29.91 -12.42 -15.31
C GLY A 54 -28.57 -13.18 -15.15
N PRO A 55 -28.61 -14.52 -15.21
CA PRO A 55 -27.39 -15.31 -15.12
C PRO A 55 -26.43 -15.04 -16.29
N GLY A 56 -25.15 -15.26 -16.07
CA GLY A 56 -24.11 -15.08 -17.10
C GLY A 56 -22.70 -15.34 -16.61
N ILE A 57 -21.72 -15.02 -17.45
CA ILE A 57 -20.30 -15.28 -17.19
C ILE A 57 -19.56 -13.94 -17.19
N HIS A 58 -18.83 -13.68 -16.11
CA HIS A 58 -18.01 -12.47 -15.97
C HIS A 58 -16.67 -12.60 -16.71
N HIS A 59 -16.20 -11.49 -17.29
CA HIS A 59 -14.89 -11.40 -17.97
C HIS A 59 -13.74 -11.05 -17.02
N ALA A 60 -14.05 -10.74 -15.75
CA ALA A 60 -13.12 -10.44 -14.66
C ALA A 60 -13.49 -11.23 -13.41
N ASP A 61 -12.51 -11.46 -12.52
CA ASP A 61 -12.79 -11.93 -11.17
C ASP A 61 -13.55 -10.82 -10.44
N THR A 62 -14.82 -11.08 -10.11
CA THR A 62 -15.74 -10.04 -9.66
C THR A 62 -16.15 -10.26 -8.21
N GLU A 63 -16.05 -9.22 -7.38
CA GLU A 63 -16.52 -9.25 -6.00
C GLU A 63 -17.54 -8.14 -5.72
N TYR A 64 -18.57 -8.47 -4.94
CA TYR A 64 -19.55 -7.52 -4.41
C TYR A 64 -19.54 -7.57 -2.90
N TYR A 65 -19.50 -6.42 -2.23
CA TYR A 65 -19.66 -6.30 -0.79
C TYR A 65 -20.69 -5.24 -0.42
N VAL A 66 -21.78 -5.63 0.24
CA VAL A 66 -22.89 -4.75 0.60
C VAL A 66 -22.55 -3.91 1.81
N LEU A 67 -22.46 -2.58 1.63
CA LEU A 67 -22.25 -1.61 2.71
C LEU A 67 -23.58 -1.25 3.39
N GLU A 68 -24.62 -1.00 2.60
CA GLU A 68 -25.98 -0.69 3.04
C GLU A 68 -26.98 -1.26 2.03
N GLY A 69 -28.19 -1.63 2.47
CA GLY A 69 -29.23 -2.21 1.61
C GLY A 69 -29.19 -3.74 1.57
N GLU A 70 -29.66 -4.32 0.46
CA GLU A 70 -29.84 -5.77 0.30
C GLU A 70 -29.67 -6.20 -1.16
N ILE A 71 -29.09 -7.38 -1.35
CA ILE A 71 -29.02 -8.08 -2.62
C ILE A 71 -29.76 -9.42 -2.55
N ASP A 72 -30.18 -9.93 -3.70
CA ASP A 72 -30.68 -11.29 -3.90
C ASP A 72 -29.85 -11.97 -4.99
N TYR A 73 -29.02 -12.93 -4.60
CA TYR A 73 -28.19 -13.72 -5.50
C TYR A 73 -28.74 -15.15 -5.60
N GLY A 74 -29.25 -15.54 -6.77
CA GLY A 74 -29.78 -16.89 -7.00
C GLY A 74 -30.92 -17.30 -6.05
N GLY A 75 -31.62 -16.35 -5.43
CA GLY A 75 -32.71 -16.59 -4.47
C GLY A 75 -32.28 -16.44 -3.01
N ARG A 76 -31.00 -16.16 -2.74
CA ARG A 76 -30.48 -15.90 -1.40
C ARG A 76 -30.38 -14.40 -1.16
N ARG A 77 -31.23 -13.89 -0.27
CA ARG A 77 -31.23 -12.50 0.17
C ARG A 77 -30.21 -12.25 1.27
N ILE A 78 -29.40 -11.22 1.13
CA ILE A 78 -28.35 -10.86 2.08
C ILE A 78 -28.23 -9.33 2.15
N GLY A 79 -28.28 -8.79 3.36
CA GLY A 79 -28.17 -7.36 3.64
C GLY A 79 -26.73 -6.86 3.72
N LYS A 80 -26.52 -5.81 4.54
CA LYS A 80 -25.19 -5.32 4.94
C LYS A 80 -24.25 -6.48 5.32
N GLY A 81 -23.02 -6.41 4.86
CA GLY A 81 -22.01 -7.46 5.04
C GLY A 81 -22.19 -8.67 4.12
N GLY A 82 -23.17 -8.65 3.22
CA GLY A 82 -23.29 -9.63 2.16
C GLY A 82 -22.11 -9.53 1.20
N TYR A 83 -21.47 -10.66 0.95
CA TYR A 83 -20.31 -10.79 0.07
C TYR A 83 -20.59 -11.83 -1.03
N VAL A 84 -20.31 -11.49 -2.28
CA VAL A 84 -20.36 -12.41 -3.41
C VAL A 84 -19.04 -12.34 -4.17
N TYR A 85 -18.42 -13.48 -4.40
CA TYR A 85 -17.30 -13.65 -5.35
C TYR A 85 -17.78 -14.47 -6.54
N ALA A 86 -17.61 -13.91 -7.74
CA ALA A 86 -17.89 -14.53 -9.01
C ALA A 86 -16.60 -14.59 -9.84
N PRO A 87 -15.91 -15.74 -9.89
CA PRO A 87 -14.67 -15.86 -10.64
C PRO A 87 -14.91 -15.72 -12.15
N LYS A 88 -13.89 -15.20 -12.84
CA LYS A 88 -13.85 -15.08 -14.30
C LYS A 88 -14.14 -16.41 -14.97
N GLY A 89 -15.01 -16.40 -15.97
CA GLY A 89 -15.32 -17.60 -16.75
C GLY A 89 -16.20 -18.64 -16.05
N VAL A 90 -16.62 -18.40 -14.80
CA VAL A 90 -17.56 -19.25 -14.06
C VAL A 90 -18.99 -18.75 -14.26
N PRO A 91 -19.95 -19.61 -14.66
CA PRO A 91 -21.36 -19.22 -14.72
C PRO A 91 -21.89 -18.76 -13.36
N ALA A 92 -22.26 -17.48 -13.27
CA ALA A 92 -22.89 -16.86 -12.12
C ALA A 92 -24.41 -16.84 -12.31
N ASP A 93 -25.13 -16.96 -11.20
CA ASP A 93 -26.59 -16.85 -11.18
C ASP A 93 -27.03 -15.38 -11.29
N TYR A 94 -28.33 -15.14 -11.33
CA TYR A 94 -28.86 -13.79 -11.33
C TYR A 94 -28.47 -13.02 -10.06
N LEU A 95 -28.34 -11.70 -10.21
CA LEU A 95 -28.17 -10.76 -9.13
C LEU A 95 -29.28 -9.71 -9.21
N LYS A 96 -30.02 -9.52 -8.13
CA LYS A 96 -30.92 -8.38 -7.95
C LYS A 96 -30.44 -7.54 -6.78
N VAL A 97 -30.65 -6.24 -6.90
CA VAL A 97 -30.19 -5.23 -5.95
C VAL A 97 -31.36 -4.30 -5.68
N ALA A 98 -31.72 -4.13 -4.41
CA ALA A 98 -32.80 -3.24 -4.03
C ALA A 98 -32.40 -1.77 -4.21
N GLU A 99 -33.36 -0.91 -4.55
CA GLU A 99 -33.16 0.55 -4.57
C GLU A 99 -32.55 1.06 -3.24
N GLY A 100 -31.60 1.98 -3.33
CA GLY A 100 -30.90 2.56 -2.19
C GLY A 100 -29.73 1.72 -1.67
N THR A 101 -29.47 0.55 -2.26
CA THR A 101 -28.31 -0.29 -1.91
C THR A 101 -27.01 0.40 -2.31
N LYS A 102 -26.02 0.25 -1.45
CA LYS A 102 -24.66 0.75 -1.59
C LYS A 102 -23.70 -0.42 -1.44
N MET A 103 -22.82 -0.62 -2.41
CA MET A 103 -21.84 -1.69 -2.36
C MET A 103 -20.47 -1.26 -2.84
N LEU A 104 -19.46 -2.01 -2.43
CA LEU A 104 -18.17 -2.08 -3.10
C LEU A 104 -18.27 -3.14 -4.19
N HIS A 105 -17.68 -2.84 -5.35
CA HIS A 105 -17.64 -3.72 -6.50
C HIS A 105 -16.20 -3.75 -7.02
N TYR A 106 -15.61 -4.94 -7.03
CA TYR A 106 -14.24 -5.16 -7.48
C TYR A 106 -14.24 -6.00 -8.74
N ARG A 107 -13.29 -5.71 -9.64
CA ARG A 107 -12.99 -6.48 -10.84
C ARG A 107 -11.49 -6.64 -10.92
N GLU A 108 -10.98 -7.85 -11.08
CA GLU A 108 -9.55 -8.11 -11.30
C GLU A 108 -9.34 -8.93 -12.57
N TYR A 109 -8.24 -8.65 -13.26
CA TYR A 109 -7.75 -9.37 -14.43
C TYR A 109 -8.73 -9.41 -15.61
N GLY A 110 -9.54 -8.35 -15.77
CA GLY A 110 -10.48 -8.20 -16.87
C GLY A 110 -11.36 -6.96 -16.76
N ASP A 111 -12.07 -6.68 -17.85
CA ASP A 111 -12.96 -5.53 -17.97
C ASP A 111 -14.38 -5.80 -17.42
N ALA A 112 -15.30 -4.88 -17.69
CA ALA A 112 -16.71 -4.97 -17.27
C ALA A 112 -17.52 -6.06 -17.99
N GLY A 113 -16.94 -6.77 -18.97
CA GLY A 113 -17.61 -7.68 -19.88
C GLY A 113 -18.42 -8.77 -19.18
N PHE A 114 -19.55 -9.12 -19.79
CA PHE A 114 -20.50 -10.09 -19.27
C PHE A 114 -21.24 -10.82 -20.39
N ASP A 115 -21.10 -12.14 -20.44
CA ASP A 115 -21.81 -12.99 -21.38
C ASP A 115 -23.09 -13.51 -20.74
N ALA A 116 -24.24 -12.96 -21.13
CA ALA A 116 -25.54 -13.45 -20.66
C ALA A 116 -25.78 -14.89 -21.13
N VAL A 117 -26.36 -15.71 -20.25
CA VAL A 117 -26.71 -17.11 -20.54
C VAL A 117 -28.18 -17.37 -20.22
N GLU A 118 -28.76 -18.41 -20.82
CA GLU A 118 -30.16 -18.78 -20.54
C GLU A 118 -30.34 -19.30 -19.10
N SER A 119 -29.39 -20.09 -18.61
CA SER A 119 -29.34 -20.58 -17.24
C SER A 119 -27.93 -21.02 -16.87
N VAL A 120 -27.61 -21.01 -15.57
CA VAL A 120 -26.35 -21.54 -15.03
C VAL A 120 -26.13 -23.00 -15.46
N ALA A 121 -27.18 -23.82 -15.47
CA ALA A 121 -27.11 -25.24 -15.80
C ALA A 121 -26.76 -25.52 -17.28
N ALA A 122 -27.16 -24.63 -18.20
CA ALA A 122 -26.87 -24.75 -19.63
C ALA A 122 -25.56 -24.04 -20.04
N ALA A 123 -25.02 -23.19 -19.16
CA ALA A 123 -23.83 -22.41 -19.43
C ALA A 123 -22.56 -23.26 -19.39
N LYS A 124 -21.69 -23.06 -20.38
CA LYS A 124 -20.38 -23.71 -20.40
C LYS A 124 -19.36 -22.80 -19.72
N ARG A 125 -18.86 -23.25 -18.56
CA ARG A 125 -17.69 -22.68 -17.89
C ARG A 125 -16.49 -22.63 -18.84
N TRP A 126 -15.71 -21.54 -18.78
CA TRP A 126 -14.48 -21.42 -19.55
C TRP A 126 -13.45 -22.46 -19.11
N SER A 127 -12.61 -22.92 -20.03
CA SER A 127 -11.71 -24.06 -19.79
C SER A 127 -10.61 -23.78 -18.77
N ASP A 128 -10.25 -22.52 -18.59
CA ASP A 128 -9.20 -22.01 -17.71
C ASP A 128 -9.75 -21.36 -16.43
N ALA A 129 -11.09 -21.26 -16.29
CA ALA A 129 -11.73 -20.71 -15.11
C ALA A 129 -11.45 -21.57 -13.87
N ARG A 130 -11.05 -20.92 -12.77
CA ARG A 130 -10.75 -21.56 -11.47
C ARG A 130 -11.79 -21.20 -10.42
N GLU A 131 -11.72 -21.88 -9.28
CA GLU A 131 -12.53 -21.59 -8.10
C GLU A 131 -14.05 -21.75 -8.31
N GLU A 132 -14.84 -21.39 -7.31
CA GLU A 132 -16.30 -21.49 -7.36
C GLU A 132 -16.92 -20.17 -6.87
N ILE A 133 -18.19 -19.95 -7.21
CA ILE A 133 -18.95 -18.83 -6.65
C ILE A 133 -18.95 -18.93 -5.12
N VAL A 134 -18.61 -17.85 -4.44
CA VAL A 134 -18.73 -17.73 -2.98
C VAL A 134 -19.83 -16.74 -2.64
N VAL A 135 -20.69 -17.10 -1.70
CA VAL A 135 -21.75 -16.22 -1.18
C VAL A 135 -21.74 -16.29 0.34
N ILE A 136 -21.40 -15.18 1.00
CA ILE A 136 -21.19 -15.10 2.44
C ILE A 136 -22.07 -14.00 3.04
N ASP A 137 -22.60 -14.27 4.24
CA ASP A 137 -23.11 -13.25 5.14
C ASP A 137 -22.03 -13.01 6.20
N SER A 138 -21.26 -11.93 6.06
CA SER A 138 -20.13 -11.67 6.95
C SER A 138 -20.55 -11.18 8.34
N GLU A 139 -21.76 -10.67 8.50
CA GLU A 139 -22.31 -10.29 9.81
C GLU A 139 -22.58 -11.52 10.68
N ALA A 140 -22.96 -12.64 10.04
CA ALA A 140 -23.17 -13.92 10.71
C ALA A 140 -21.86 -14.67 11.07
N MET A 141 -20.70 -14.21 10.58
CA MET A 141 -19.41 -14.82 10.88
C MET A 141 -18.85 -14.38 12.24
N THR A 142 -18.07 -15.26 12.86
CA THR A 142 -17.26 -14.90 14.03
C THR A 142 -15.96 -14.25 13.62
N TRP A 143 -15.45 -13.35 14.46
CA TRP A 143 -14.11 -12.78 14.32
C TRP A 143 -13.08 -13.75 14.89
N ASP A 144 -12.05 -14.06 14.12
CA ASP A 144 -10.89 -14.81 14.59
C ASP A 144 -9.76 -13.84 14.93
N ALA A 145 -8.97 -14.14 15.97
CA ALA A 145 -7.73 -13.39 16.19
C ALA A 145 -6.77 -13.65 15.02
N VAL A 146 -6.04 -12.62 14.57
CA VAL A 146 -5.05 -12.80 13.51
C VAL A 146 -4.01 -13.85 13.94
N PRO A 147 -3.83 -14.94 13.16
CA PRO A 147 -3.07 -16.11 13.61
C PRO A 147 -1.55 -15.93 13.56
N ASN A 148 -1.05 -14.93 12.83
CA ASN A 148 0.39 -14.74 12.60
C ASN A 148 0.99 -13.70 13.57
N PRO A 149 2.20 -13.92 14.10
CA PRO A 149 2.89 -13.00 15.03
C PRO A 149 3.45 -11.74 14.33
N GLY A 150 3.05 -11.46 13.09
CA GLY A 150 3.53 -10.33 12.30
C GLY A 150 3.13 -8.98 12.92
N PRO A 151 1.83 -8.61 12.89
CA PRO A 151 1.32 -7.37 13.49
C PRO A 151 1.25 -7.44 15.02
N MET A 152 1.13 -6.29 15.68
CA MET A 152 0.83 -6.22 17.11
C MET A 152 -0.49 -6.95 17.44
N PRO A 153 -0.58 -7.69 18.57
CA PRO A 153 -1.84 -8.30 19.01
C PRO A 153 -2.98 -7.28 19.14
N GLY A 154 -4.22 -7.71 18.86
CA GLY A 154 -5.42 -6.84 18.88
C GLY A 154 -6.06 -6.62 17.50
N LEU A 155 -5.57 -7.33 16.47
CA LEU A 155 -6.23 -7.46 15.18
C LEU A 155 -7.07 -8.74 15.11
N PHE A 156 -8.22 -8.62 14.46
CA PHE A 156 -9.15 -9.70 14.19
C PHE A 156 -9.46 -9.77 12.69
N ILE A 157 -9.77 -10.97 12.21
CA ILE A 157 -9.95 -11.24 10.78
C ILE A 157 -11.20 -12.08 10.52
N LYS A 158 -11.83 -11.82 9.37
CA LYS A 158 -12.80 -12.71 8.71
C LYS A 158 -12.37 -12.89 7.26
N TYR A 159 -11.97 -14.10 6.89
CA TYR A 159 -11.65 -14.42 5.50
C TYR A 159 -12.93 -14.59 4.69
N LEU A 160 -13.11 -13.78 3.63
CA LEU A 160 -14.26 -13.84 2.74
C LEU A 160 -13.95 -14.66 1.48
N HIS A 161 -12.73 -14.53 0.97
CA HIS A 161 -12.23 -15.28 -0.17
C HIS A 161 -10.72 -15.46 -0.06
N VAL A 162 -10.21 -16.63 -0.47
CA VAL A 162 -8.79 -16.96 -0.54
C VAL A 162 -8.57 -17.83 -1.77
N ASP A 163 -7.81 -17.35 -2.75
CA ASP A 163 -7.33 -18.14 -3.87
C ASP A 163 -6.14 -19.00 -3.41
N PRO A 164 -6.28 -20.34 -3.37
CA PRO A 164 -5.23 -21.22 -2.88
C PRO A 164 -4.01 -21.32 -3.82
N VAL A 165 -4.13 -20.84 -5.06
CA VAL A 165 -3.05 -20.89 -6.06
C VAL A 165 -2.21 -19.62 -6.02
N THR A 166 -2.84 -18.45 -6.13
CA THR A 166 -2.12 -17.17 -6.18
C THR A 166 -1.81 -16.62 -4.80
N GLY A 167 -2.58 -17.04 -3.78
CA GLY A 167 -2.58 -16.43 -2.47
C GLY A 167 -3.32 -15.09 -2.43
N PHE A 168 -4.13 -14.76 -3.44
CA PHE A 168 -5.04 -13.62 -3.43
C PHE A 168 -6.10 -13.81 -2.34
N TYR A 169 -6.48 -12.76 -1.63
CA TYR A 169 -7.55 -12.88 -0.64
C TYR A 169 -8.22 -11.56 -0.30
N THR A 170 -9.52 -11.68 -0.02
CA THR A 170 -10.38 -10.62 0.50
C THR A 170 -10.79 -10.96 1.92
N ARG A 171 -10.69 -9.98 2.81
CA ARG A 171 -10.95 -10.14 4.24
C ARG A 171 -11.56 -8.90 4.85
N LEU A 172 -12.31 -9.09 5.93
CA LEU A 172 -12.51 -8.01 6.89
C LEU A 172 -11.40 -8.08 7.93
N VAL A 173 -10.83 -6.93 8.25
CA VAL A 173 -9.86 -6.77 9.35
C VAL A 173 -10.44 -5.78 10.33
N HIS A 174 -10.49 -6.14 11.61
CA HIS A 174 -10.87 -5.24 12.69
C HIS A 174 -9.69 -5.05 13.64
N ALA A 175 -9.31 -3.79 13.86
CA ALA A 175 -8.40 -3.39 14.89
C ALA A 175 -9.20 -2.83 16.06
N GLN A 176 -8.99 -3.39 17.26
CA GLN A 176 -9.66 -2.91 18.47
C GLN A 176 -9.30 -1.45 18.78
N GLU A 177 -10.09 -0.79 19.62
CA GLU A 177 -9.79 0.57 20.10
C GLU A 177 -8.40 0.68 20.73
N GLY A 178 -7.66 1.73 20.37
CA GLY A 178 -6.30 1.99 20.87
C GLY A 178 -5.25 0.98 20.41
N TRP A 179 -5.57 0.12 19.43
CA TRP A 179 -4.58 -0.72 18.78
C TRP A 179 -3.57 0.14 18.03
N SER A 180 -2.29 -0.18 18.16
CA SER A 180 -1.22 0.57 17.51
C SER A 180 -0.12 -0.36 17.02
N ASP A 181 0.42 -0.09 15.83
CA ASP A 181 1.66 -0.69 15.34
C ASP A 181 2.53 0.40 14.72
N HIS A 182 3.57 0.77 15.46
CA HIS A 182 4.47 1.86 15.07
C HIS A 182 5.72 1.35 14.36
N ARG A 183 5.68 0.16 13.77
CA ARG A 183 6.74 -0.32 12.88
C ARG A 183 6.36 0.00 11.44
N LEU A 184 7.28 0.54 10.67
CA LEU A 184 7.05 0.80 9.24
C LEU A 184 7.10 -0.51 8.48
N ALA A 185 5.93 -0.93 8.00
CA ALA A 185 5.74 -2.16 7.25
C ALA A 185 5.83 -1.90 5.74
N HIS A 186 6.19 -2.95 5.01
CA HIS A 186 6.01 -3.11 3.58
C HIS A 186 5.91 -4.62 3.30
N HIS A 187 5.33 -4.99 2.15
CA HIS A 187 5.01 -6.39 1.84
C HIS A 187 5.19 -6.69 0.34
N PRO A 188 5.35 -7.98 -0.04
CA PRO A 188 5.60 -8.41 -1.43
C PRO A 188 4.40 -8.28 -2.38
N CYS A 189 3.20 -8.07 -1.82
CA CYS A 189 1.93 -7.95 -2.53
C CYS A 189 1.38 -6.51 -2.43
N TYR A 190 0.42 -6.17 -3.27
CA TYR A 190 -0.36 -4.96 -3.03
C TYR A 190 -1.24 -5.13 -1.80
N GLU A 191 -1.59 -4.01 -1.18
CA GLU A 191 -2.64 -3.95 -0.18
C GLU A 191 -3.62 -2.83 -0.55
N GLU A 192 -4.91 -3.13 -0.56
CA GLU A 192 -5.94 -2.10 -0.66
C GLU A 192 -6.99 -2.28 0.42
N ALA A 193 -7.58 -1.17 0.86
CA ALA A 193 -8.65 -1.24 1.84
C ALA A 193 -9.67 -0.12 1.68
N TYR A 194 -10.90 -0.42 2.10
CA TYR A 194 -11.97 0.54 2.31
C TYR A 194 -12.42 0.50 3.77
N THR A 195 -12.40 1.63 4.47
CA THR A 195 -12.85 1.70 5.87
C THR A 195 -14.37 1.57 5.95
N THR A 196 -14.87 0.55 6.65
CA THR A 196 -16.30 0.25 6.83
C THR A 196 -16.83 0.59 8.22
N GLN A 197 -15.95 0.84 9.19
CA GLN A 197 -16.30 1.26 10.55
C GLN A 197 -15.13 1.98 11.20
N GLY A 198 -15.43 2.98 12.03
CA GLY A 198 -14.45 3.62 12.90
C GLY A 198 -13.42 4.43 12.12
N HIS A 199 -12.27 4.69 12.74
CA HIS A 199 -11.15 5.33 12.06
C HIS A 199 -9.78 5.04 12.70
N MET A 200 -8.74 5.21 11.89
CA MET A 200 -7.33 5.04 12.26
C MET A 200 -6.52 6.24 11.82
N GLU A 201 -5.63 6.71 12.67
CA GLU A 201 -4.64 7.72 12.35
C GLU A 201 -3.30 7.06 12.00
N TYR A 202 -2.60 7.62 11.01
CA TYR A 202 -1.24 7.24 10.68
C TYR A 202 -0.50 8.38 9.95
N ASN A 203 0.77 8.14 9.63
CA ASN A 203 1.71 9.14 9.10
C ASN A 203 1.32 9.85 7.79
N PHE A 204 0.27 9.40 7.08
CA PHE A 204 -0.20 10.05 5.86
C PHE A 204 -1.60 10.68 6.02
N GLY A 205 -2.23 10.54 7.20
CA GLY A 205 -3.53 11.14 7.53
C GLY A 205 -4.45 10.19 8.29
N THR A 206 -5.77 10.41 8.16
CA THR A 206 -6.80 9.63 8.85
C THR A 206 -7.55 8.74 7.85
N LEU A 207 -7.65 7.45 8.18
CA LEU A 207 -8.53 6.47 7.54
C LEU A 207 -9.88 6.46 8.25
N ASP A 208 -10.81 7.32 7.86
CA ASP A 208 -12.17 7.33 8.40
C ASP A 208 -13.18 6.59 7.51
N LEU A 209 -14.44 6.49 7.97
CA LEU A 209 -15.51 5.81 7.23
C LEU A 209 -15.60 6.31 5.79
N GLY A 210 -15.48 5.37 4.84
CA GLY A 210 -15.50 5.67 3.41
C GLY A 210 -14.16 6.10 2.83
N THR A 211 -13.07 6.06 3.60
CA THR A 211 -11.73 6.26 3.07
C THR A 211 -11.21 5.00 2.40
N TYR A 212 -10.59 5.18 1.23
CA TYR A 212 -9.99 4.14 0.41
C TYR A 212 -8.49 4.37 0.20
N PHE A 213 -7.74 3.27 0.13
CA PHE A 213 -6.35 3.24 -0.32
C PHE A 213 -6.07 2.03 -1.23
N PHE A 214 -5.07 2.16 -2.09
CA PHE A 214 -4.45 1.11 -2.89
C PHE A 214 -2.94 1.31 -2.87
N ARG A 215 -2.21 0.49 -2.11
CA ARG A 215 -0.75 0.49 -2.03
C ARG A 215 -0.19 -0.63 -2.92
N PRO A 216 0.54 -0.31 -3.99
CA PRO A 216 1.33 -1.29 -4.73
C PRO A 216 2.31 -2.05 -3.82
N ALA A 217 2.84 -3.17 -4.33
CA ALA A 217 3.84 -3.94 -3.59
C ALA A 217 5.02 -3.07 -3.15
N ARG A 218 5.56 -3.37 -1.96
CA ARG A 218 6.74 -2.74 -1.35
C ARG A 218 6.56 -1.27 -0.92
N VAL A 219 5.40 -0.66 -1.13
CA VAL A 219 5.13 0.68 -0.60
C VAL A 219 5.17 0.65 0.91
N LYS A 220 6.04 1.48 1.49
CA LYS A 220 6.23 1.58 2.94
C LYS A 220 5.12 2.41 3.59
N HIS A 221 4.59 1.93 4.71
CA HIS A 221 3.47 2.54 5.42
C HIS A 221 3.46 2.21 6.93
N GLY A 222 2.63 2.94 7.68
CA GLY A 222 2.63 3.02 9.15
C GLY A 222 3.20 4.36 9.60
N HIS A 223 3.14 4.84 10.83
CA HIS A 223 2.71 4.23 12.10
C HIS A 223 1.20 4.24 12.28
N PHE A 224 0.61 3.15 12.75
CA PHE A 224 -0.84 3.05 12.89
C PHE A 224 -1.31 3.21 14.33
N THR A 225 -2.39 3.96 14.54
CA THR A 225 -3.15 4.00 15.80
C THR A 225 -4.65 4.08 15.54
N THR A 226 -5.43 3.14 16.06
CA THR A 226 -6.89 3.21 16.00
C THR A 226 -7.47 4.06 17.11
N MET A 227 -8.58 4.72 16.79
CA MET A 227 -9.25 5.66 17.70
C MET A 227 -10.44 4.98 18.41
N GLU A 228 -11.28 5.79 19.07
CA GLU A 228 -12.48 5.32 19.79
C GLU A 228 -13.34 4.38 18.92
N GLY A 229 -13.72 3.23 19.47
CA GLY A 229 -14.49 2.19 18.78
C GLY A 229 -13.68 1.30 17.82
N GLY A 230 -12.37 1.53 17.69
CA GLY A 230 -11.50 0.80 16.77
C GLY A 230 -11.71 1.17 15.30
N ALA A 231 -11.26 0.32 14.40
CA ALA A 231 -11.48 0.48 12.97
C ALA A 231 -11.64 -0.86 12.26
N THR A 232 -12.50 -0.89 11.24
CA THR A 232 -12.72 -2.06 10.39
C THR A 232 -12.56 -1.70 8.93
N TRP A 233 -11.89 -2.58 8.19
CA TRP A 233 -11.70 -2.43 6.75
C TRP A 233 -12.13 -3.68 6.01
N LEU A 234 -12.70 -3.50 4.82
CA LEU A 234 -12.64 -4.52 3.77
C LEU A 234 -11.30 -4.37 3.07
N LEU A 235 -10.47 -5.40 3.13
CA LEU A 235 -9.06 -5.35 2.75
C LEU A 235 -8.74 -6.50 1.79
N ARG A 236 -8.02 -6.19 0.70
CA ARG A 236 -7.64 -7.14 -0.36
C ARG A 236 -6.13 -7.10 -0.57
N SER A 237 -5.56 -8.25 -0.89
CA SER A 237 -4.14 -8.40 -1.23
C SER A 237 -3.99 -9.43 -2.34
N ASP A 238 -3.17 -9.15 -3.35
CA ASP A 238 -2.94 -10.09 -4.46
C ASP A 238 -2.00 -11.24 -4.13
N GLY A 239 -1.55 -11.38 -2.89
CA GLY A 239 -0.66 -12.43 -2.43
C GLY A 239 -0.49 -12.39 -0.92
N GLU A 240 0.14 -13.41 -0.33
CA GLU A 240 0.35 -13.51 1.11
C GLU A 240 0.99 -12.22 1.68
N LEU A 241 0.30 -11.60 2.65
CA LEU A 241 0.78 -10.36 3.27
C LEU A 241 1.79 -10.68 4.37
N LYS A 242 3.04 -10.79 3.94
CA LYS A 242 4.20 -10.90 4.84
C LYS A 242 4.71 -9.50 5.18
N ASN A 243 4.63 -9.10 6.45
CA ASN A 243 5.15 -7.82 6.91
C ASN A 243 6.68 -7.83 7.04
N TRP A 244 7.35 -6.99 6.27
CA TRP A 244 8.76 -6.64 6.44
C TRP A 244 8.86 -5.28 7.11
N TYR A 245 9.70 -5.18 8.15
CA TYR A 245 9.79 -3.98 8.97
C TYR A 245 11.10 -3.23 8.77
N THR A 246 11.03 -1.91 8.72
CA THR A 246 12.20 -1.02 8.85
C THR A 246 12.20 -0.37 10.23
N GLN A 247 13.41 -0.15 10.79
CA GLN A 247 13.62 0.63 12.02
C GLN A 247 14.76 1.63 11.81
N ARG A 248 14.69 2.79 12.51
CA ARG A 248 15.69 3.87 12.44
C ARG A 248 15.87 4.40 11.02
N GLU A 249 14.75 4.46 10.31
CA GLU A 249 14.63 5.12 9.02
C GLU A 249 15.05 6.58 9.10
N TRP A 250 15.63 7.04 8.01
CA TRP A 250 15.92 8.43 7.76
C TRP A 250 15.86 8.65 6.27
N VAL A 251 15.39 9.82 5.86
CA VAL A 251 15.52 10.30 4.49
C VAL A 251 16.17 11.67 4.54
N ARG A 252 17.16 11.90 3.66
CA ARG A 252 17.69 13.23 3.40
C ARG A 252 17.55 13.51 1.91
N TRP A 253 16.92 14.64 1.60
CA TRP A 253 16.78 15.14 0.23
C TRP A 253 17.35 16.55 0.16
N GLY A 254 18.02 16.89 -0.94
CA GLY A 254 18.52 18.23 -1.16
C GLY A 254 18.89 18.47 -2.62
N GLY A 255 19.31 19.69 -2.90
CA GLY A 255 19.72 20.12 -4.23
C GLY A 255 20.08 21.60 -4.25
N ASP A 256 20.24 22.15 -5.44
CA ASP A 256 20.49 23.56 -5.66
C ASP A 256 19.24 24.20 -6.30
N GLY A 257 18.65 25.19 -5.62
CA GLY A 257 17.53 25.98 -6.12
C GLY A 257 18.01 26.95 -7.19
N VAL A 258 17.58 26.74 -8.44
CA VAL A 258 18.07 27.50 -9.60
C VAL A 258 17.22 28.73 -9.95
N ASN A 259 16.00 28.81 -9.43
CA ASN A 259 15.06 29.92 -9.63
C ASN A 259 14.22 30.22 -8.37
N TYR A 260 14.63 29.65 -7.24
CA TYR A 260 13.99 29.89 -5.94
C TYR A 260 15.03 29.88 -4.84
N THR A 261 14.75 30.66 -3.81
CA THR A 261 15.50 30.77 -2.57
C THR A 261 14.54 30.56 -1.41
N PRO A 262 15.02 30.50 -0.15
CA PRO A 262 14.14 30.48 1.01
C PRO A 262 13.16 31.66 1.09
N ASP A 263 13.47 32.78 0.44
CA ASP A 263 12.63 33.98 0.41
C ASP A 263 11.57 33.95 -0.71
N GLY A 264 11.64 32.97 -1.63
CA GLY A 264 10.66 32.77 -2.69
C GLY A 264 11.29 32.64 -4.08
N LEU A 265 10.49 32.92 -5.10
CA LEU A 265 10.93 32.93 -6.50
C LEU A 265 11.97 34.03 -6.72
N ASP A 266 13.10 33.67 -7.33
CA ASP A 266 14.11 34.61 -7.80
C ASP A 266 14.34 34.36 -9.31
N GLU A 267 13.86 35.29 -10.14
CA GLU A 267 13.95 35.19 -11.60
C GLU A 267 15.20 35.87 -12.16
N GLU A 268 15.91 36.67 -11.35
CA GLU A 268 17.15 37.32 -11.77
C GLU A 268 18.32 36.33 -11.72
N PRO A 269 19.40 36.52 -12.50
CA PRO A 269 20.58 35.66 -12.41
C PRO A 269 21.19 35.68 -11.00
N HIS A 270 21.14 34.56 -10.31
CA HIS A 270 21.68 34.37 -8.97
C HIS A 270 22.55 33.11 -8.89
N GLU A 271 23.41 33.01 -7.88
CA GLU A 271 24.05 31.73 -7.59
C GLU A 271 23.00 30.74 -7.09
N PRO A 272 23.03 29.46 -7.52
CA PRO A 272 22.07 28.47 -7.07
C PRO A 272 22.05 28.36 -5.54
N ALA A 273 20.85 28.43 -4.96
CA ALA A 273 20.67 28.37 -3.51
C ALA A 273 20.65 26.91 -3.05
N ARG A 274 21.76 26.43 -2.46
CA ARG A 274 21.82 25.08 -1.92
C ARG A 274 20.86 24.89 -0.76
N TRP A 275 20.14 23.78 -0.77
CA TRP A 275 19.28 23.37 0.33
C TRP A 275 19.35 21.86 0.56
N SER A 276 19.05 21.45 1.78
CA SER A 276 18.80 20.06 2.11
C SER A 276 17.89 20.01 3.33
N SER A 277 17.04 19.00 3.41
CA SER A 277 16.24 18.68 4.58
C SER A 277 16.30 17.17 4.80
N SER A 278 16.39 16.75 6.06
CA SER A 278 16.15 15.36 6.44
C SER A 278 14.83 15.21 7.18
N THR A 279 14.34 13.98 7.30
CA THR A 279 13.23 13.65 8.21
C THR A 279 13.56 14.01 9.66
N HIS A 280 14.84 14.09 10.01
CA HIS A 280 15.32 14.64 11.28
C HIS A 280 15.25 16.18 11.34
N ASP A 281 15.49 16.91 10.25
CA ASP A 281 15.40 18.38 10.20
C ASP A 281 13.95 18.87 10.19
N LEU A 282 13.07 18.13 9.53
CA LEU A 282 11.62 18.37 9.51
C LEU A 282 10.96 18.00 10.83
N ALA A 283 11.71 17.32 11.71
CA ALA A 283 11.16 16.82 12.93
C ALA A 283 10.95 17.93 13.98
N THR A 284 9.72 18.08 14.48
CA THR A 284 9.43 18.76 15.76
C THR A 284 9.21 17.72 16.87
N PRO A 285 9.26 18.00 18.19
CA PRO A 285 8.77 17.02 19.15
C PRO A 285 7.24 16.90 19.03
N TRP A 286 6.73 16.04 18.13
CA TRP A 286 5.29 15.81 17.93
C TRP A 286 4.73 14.62 18.73
N ARG A 287 5.57 13.60 18.97
CA ARG A 287 5.12 12.40 19.66
C ARG A 287 4.78 12.71 21.12
N SER A 288 3.54 12.45 21.48
CA SER A 288 3.04 12.50 22.84
C SER A 288 3.71 11.43 23.71
N GLU A 289 3.51 11.52 25.02
CA GLU A 289 3.92 10.45 25.95
C GLU A 289 3.25 9.12 25.61
N GLU A 290 2.02 9.15 25.10
CA GLU A 290 1.28 7.96 24.68
C GLU A 290 1.89 7.34 23.43
N ASP A 291 2.27 8.15 22.44
CA ASP A 291 2.97 7.65 21.24
C ASP A 291 4.28 6.96 21.63
N MET A 292 5.04 7.56 22.54
CA MET A 292 6.28 6.96 23.04
C MET A 292 6.02 5.65 23.80
N ARG A 293 4.93 5.56 24.57
CA ARG A 293 4.53 4.32 25.25
C ARG A 293 4.19 3.23 24.23
N GLN A 294 3.44 3.55 23.18
CA GLN A 294 3.05 2.63 22.11
C GLN A 294 4.27 2.14 21.30
N MET A 295 5.16 3.05 20.89
CA MET A 295 6.40 2.68 20.22
C MET A 295 7.27 1.75 21.08
N ASN A 296 7.42 2.04 22.38
CA ASN A 296 8.18 1.18 23.29
C ASN A 296 7.54 -0.20 23.45
N ALA A 297 6.21 -0.30 23.44
CA ALA A 297 5.51 -1.58 23.46
C ALA A 297 5.76 -2.38 22.17
N ALA A 298 5.72 -1.74 21.00
CA ALA A 298 6.03 -2.39 19.72
C ALA A 298 7.50 -2.85 19.66
N TRP A 299 8.43 -2.06 20.18
CA TRP A 299 9.84 -2.42 20.33
C TRP A 299 10.05 -3.59 21.29
N GLN A 300 9.41 -3.58 22.45
CA GLN A 300 9.48 -4.70 23.40
C GLN A 300 8.92 -6.00 22.78
N PHE A 301 7.80 -5.91 22.06
CA PHE A 301 7.25 -7.05 21.34
C PHE A 301 8.25 -7.61 20.31
N GLN A 302 8.97 -6.75 19.57
CA GLN A 302 10.04 -7.19 18.67
C GLN A 302 11.17 -7.93 19.42
N ILE A 303 11.62 -7.41 20.57
CA ILE A 303 12.61 -8.08 21.41
C ILE A 303 12.13 -9.47 21.83
N ASP A 304 10.87 -9.57 22.26
CA ASP A 304 10.27 -10.84 22.70
C ASP A 304 10.18 -11.85 21.55
N GLN A 305 10.14 -11.38 20.30
CA GLN A 305 10.24 -12.19 19.07
C GLN A 305 11.69 -12.44 18.60
N GLY A 306 12.70 -12.09 19.40
CA GLY A 306 14.12 -12.26 19.07
C GLY A 306 14.65 -11.32 17.99
N GLN A 307 13.97 -10.20 17.72
CA GLN A 307 14.36 -9.22 16.72
C GLN A 307 15.37 -8.21 17.25
N HIS A 308 15.87 -7.34 16.36
CA HIS A 308 16.91 -6.35 16.69
C HIS A 308 16.48 -5.41 17.83
N ASN A 309 17.36 -5.26 18.81
CA ASN A 309 17.15 -4.44 20.00
C ASN A 309 17.66 -3.00 19.79
N SER A 310 16.97 -2.22 18.95
CA SER A 310 17.23 -0.77 18.80
C SER A 310 16.25 0.03 19.66
N PRO A 311 16.71 0.76 20.69
CA PRO A 311 15.81 1.57 21.52
C PRO A 311 15.07 2.65 20.72
N VAL A 312 13.80 2.87 21.06
CA VAL A 312 12.97 3.94 20.52
C VAL A 312 13.51 5.31 20.95
N LYS A 313 13.52 6.27 20.02
CA LYS A 313 13.84 7.68 20.28
C LYS A 313 12.82 8.57 19.59
N HIS A 314 12.62 9.77 20.13
CA HIS A 314 11.91 10.81 19.40
C HIS A 314 12.68 11.13 18.11
N GLN A 315 11.94 11.26 17.01
CA GLN A 315 12.53 11.79 15.78
C GLN A 315 13.03 13.22 16.01
N GLY A 316 14.10 13.61 15.32
CA GLY A 316 14.73 14.92 15.48
C GLY A 316 15.59 15.13 16.73
N GLN A 317 15.69 14.12 17.62
CA GLN A 317 16.52 14.22 18.82
C GLN A 317 17.88 13.52 18.66
N GLY A 318 18.92 14.20 19.13
CA GLY A 318 20.29 13.70 19.11
C GLY A 318 21.04 14.13 17.85
N ALA A 319 21.92 13.27 17.36
CA ALA A 319 22.68 13.53 16.14
C ALA A 319 21.91 13.00 14.93
N ASP A 320 21.81 13.81 13.87
CA ASP A 320 21.10 13.47 12.63
C ASP A 320 21.69 12.19 12.01
N PRO A 321 20.94 11.07 11.95
CA PRO A 321 21.42 9.81 11.39
C PRO A 321 21.91 9.93 9.94
N SER A 322 21.28 10.79 9.14
CA SER A 322 21.67 11.04 7.75
C SER A 322 23.03 11.74 7.66
N ILE A 323 23.31 12.68 8.56
CA ILE A 323 24.60 13.36 8.62
C ILE A 323 25.69 12.42 9.12
N ILE A 324 25.41 11.61 10.15
CA ILE A 324 26.37 10.61 10.63
C ILE A 324 26.73 9.62 9.52
N ALA A 325 25.72 9.16 8.77
CA ALA A 325 25.89 8.31 7.61
C ALA A 325 26.81 8.97 6.56
N ILE A 326 26.57 10.23 6.20
CA ILE A 326 27.41 10.99 5.28
C ILE A 326 28.83 11.22 5.84
N MET A 327 28.97 11.54 7.12
CA MET A 327 30.29 11.76 7.75
C MET A 327 31.13 10.49 7.75
N LYS A 328 30.54 9.34 8.11
CA LYS A 328 31.21 8.04 8.00
C LYS A 328 31.61 7.74 6.56
N ALA A 329 30.74 8.10 5.61
CA ALA A 329 31.03 7.96 4.19
C ALA A 329 32.25 8.79 3.77
N MET A 330 32.31 10.05 4.19
CA MET A 330 33.45 10.93 3.93
C MET A 330 34.72 10.49 4.64
N ASP A 331 34.63 10.02 5.89
CA ASP A 331 35.79 9.53 6.65
C ASP A 331 36.39 8.28 5.99
N ALA A 332 35.56 7.32 5.59
CA ALA A 332 36.01 6.16 4.81
C ALA A 332 36.66 6.58 3.48
N ALA A 333 36.10 7.57 2.79
CA ALA A 333 36.69 8.13 1.57
C ALA A 333 38.06 8.76 1.81
N ASN A 334 38.22 9.52 2.90
CA ASN A 334 39.46 10.22 3.24
C ASN A 334 40.54 9.24 3.73
N LEU A 335 40.17 8.22 4.52
CA LEU A 335 41.10 7.19 5.01
C LEU A 335 41.68 6.33 3.87
N GLN A 336 40.93 6.14 2.78
CA GLN A 336 41.37 5.41 1.60
C GLN A 336 42.03 6.31 0.53
N GLY A 337 41.74 7.62 0.55
CA GLY A 337 42.33 8.63 -0.33
C GLY A 337 43.78 9.01 -0.03
N GLY A 338 44.37 8.45 1.03
CA GLY A 338 45.78 8.57 1.34
C GLY A 338 46.15 9.83 2.13
N HIS A 339 46.89 9.61 3.21
CA HIS A 339 47.88 10.57 3.69
C HIS A 339 48.86 10.86 2.53
N GLY A 340 48.61 11.92 1.77
CA GLY A 340 49.57 12.52 0.84
C GLY A 340 50.55 13.41 1.59
N ASP A 341 51.61 12.79 2.07
CA ASP A 341 52.91 13.28 2.51
C ASP A 341 53.14 14.81 2.64
N GLY A 342 53.32 15.23 3.90
CA GLY A 342 54.29 16.27 4.21
C GLY A 342 55.71 15.74 4.02
N HIS A 343 56.50 16.45 3.21
CA HIS A 343 57.95 16.35 2.99
C HIS A 343 58.44 15.30 1.96
N SER A 344 58.80 15.76 0.74
CA SER A 344 60.18 16.11 0.34
C SER A 344 60.46 15.89 -1.16
N HIS A 345 61.08 16.91 -1.76
CA HIS A 345 62.03 16.95 -2.89
C HIS A 345 61.84 16.08 -4.16
N ASP A 346 61.64 16.83 -5.25
CA ASP A 346 62.39 16.82 -6.53
C ASP A 346 62.32 15.63 -7.52
N HIS A 347 62.03 16.05 -8.77
CA HIS A 347 62.37 15.52 -10.09
C HIS A 347 61.52 14.44 -10.81
N ASP A 348 60.98 14.90 -11.94
CA ASP A 348 60.95 14.34 -13.30
C ASP A 348 60.15 13.06 -13.65
N HIS A 349 59.14 13.34 -14.48
CA HIS A 349 58.71 12.67 -15.71
C HIS A 349 58.14 11.23 -15.71
N ASP A 350 56.88 11.21 -16.16
CA ASP A 350 56.29 10.29 -17.15
C ASP A 350 55.79 8.94 -16.64
N HIS A 351 54.55 8.93 -16.12
CA HIS A 351 53.67 7.76 -16.21
C HIS A 351 52.21 8.22 -16.38
N GLY A 352 51.57 7.72 -17.44
CA GLY A 352 50.12 7.82 -17.64
C GLY A 352 49.39 7.08 -16.52
N HIS A 353 48.71 7.85 -15.67
CA HIS A 353 47.80 7.30 -14.68
C HIS A 353 46.37 7.44 -15.21
N ASP A 354 45.81 6.34 -15.69
CA ASP A 354 44.37 6.13 -15.67
C ASP A 354 43.95 6.12 -14.19
N HIS A 355 43.63 7.31 -13.66
CA HIS A 355 42.92 7.43 -12.40
C HIS A 355 41.47 7.03 -12.65
N ALA A 356 41.21 5.72 -12.73
CA ALA A 356 39.90 5.20 -12.40
C ALA A 356 39.69 5.53 -10.91
N HIS A 357 39.08 6.69 -10.65
CA HIS A 357 38.58 7.05 -9.32
C HIS A 357 37.54 5.99 -8.95
N HIS A 358 37.97 4.92 -8.29
CA HIS A 358 37.04 4.07 -7.56
C HIS A 358 36.47 4.93 -6.44
N SER A 359 35.16 5.19 -6.52
CA SER A 359 34.39 5.69 -5.39
C SER A 359 34.65 4.74 -4.21
N PRO A 360 34.83 5.27 -2.99
CA PRO A 360 35.07 4.43 -1.81
C PRO A 360 33.94 3.42 -1.66
N GLU A 361 34.26 2.14 -1.47
CA GLU A 361 33.28 1.13 -1.09
C GLU A 361 32.87 1.41 0.37
N LEU A 362 31.76 2.13 0.50
CA LEU A 362 31.10 2.34 1.76
C LEU A 362 30.30 1.09 2.10
N ASP A 363 30.58 0.49 3.25
CA ASP A 363 29.77 -0.62 3.76
C ASP A 363 28.45 -0.07 4.31
N TRP A 364 27.48 0.11 3.41
CA TRP A 364 26.08 0.38 3.72
C TRP A 364 25.30 -0.90 4.08
N GLY A 365 25.98 -2.04 4.18
CA GLY A 365 25.37 -3.35 3.98
C GLY A 365 24.95 -3.52 2.52
N TRP A 366 23.85 -4.23 2.29
CA TRP A 366 23.22 -4.32 0.98
C TRP A 366 22.69 -2.96 0.47
N SER A 367 23.09 -2.53 -0.72
CA SER A 367 22.64 -1.32 -1.41
C SER A 367 22.76 -1.35 -2.95
N GLY A 368 21.82 -0.67 -3.63
CA GLY A 368 21.84 -0.55 -5.09
C GLY A 368 21.24 -1.77 -5.79
N ARG A 369 22.03 -2.49 -6.59
CA ARG A 369 21.51 -3.63 -7.39
C ARG A 369 21.29 -4.91 -6.60
N ASP A 370 21.89 -5.04 -5.43
CA ASP A 370 21.75 -6.21 -4.55
C ASP A 370 20.39 -6.28 -3.83
N VAL A 371 19.68 -5.16 -3.74
CA VAL A 371 18.30 -5.05 -3.21
C VAL A 371 17.25 -5.10 -4.31
N GLU A 372 17.66 -5.23 -5.57
CA GLU A 372 16.74 -5.45 -6.69
C GLU A 372 16.42 -6.94 -6.80
N HIS A 373 15.14 -7.28 -6.90
CA HIS A 373 14.77 -8.61 -7.32
C HIS A 373 15.24 -8.85 -8.76
N ARG A 374 15.76 -10.04 -9.06
CA ARG A 374 16.39 -10.36 -10.36
C ARG A 374 15.51 -10.05 -11.58
N ASP A 375 14.19 -10.13 -11.40
CA ASP A 375 13.20 -9.98 -12.46
C ASP A 375 12.74 -8.52 -12.65
N GLU A 376 13.15 -7.59 -11.76
CA GLU A 376 12.76 -6.17 -11.81
C GLU A 376 13.29 -5.44 -13.04
N ARG A 377 14.35 -5.94 -13.69
CA ARG A 377 14.94 -5.31 -14.89
C ARG A 377 14.71 -6.07 -16.18
N THR A 378 14.26 -7.32 -16.10
CA THR A 378 14.21 -8.25 -17.24
C THR A 378 12.80 -8.78 -17.50
N GLY A 379 11.90 -8.67 -16.54
CA GLY A 379 10.52 -9.13 -16.65
C GLY A 379 9.63 -8.23 -17.51
N PRO A 380 8.42 -8.71 -17.87
CA PRO A 380 7.43 -7.93 -18.62
C PRO A 380 7.01 -6.64 -17.90
N HIS A 381 7.13 -6.62 -16.58
CA HIS A 381 6.82 -5.48 -15.72
C HIS A 381 8.06 -4.69 -15.26
N ALA A 382 9.20 -4.79 -15.97
CA ALA A 382 10.45 -4.13 -15.56
C ALA A 382 10.38 -2.59 -15.44
N HIS A 383 9.32 -1.99 -15.98
CA HIS A 383 9.04 -0.56 -15.87
C HIS A 383 8.17 -0.21 -14.65
N ASN A 384 7.64 -1.20 -13.93
CA ASN A 384 6.74 -1.02 -12.80
C ASN A 384 7.30 -1.71 -11.54
N TRP A 385 7.91 -0.91 -10.67
CA TRP A 385 8.48 -1.40 -9.42
C TRP A 385 7.39 -1.78 -8.40
N GLY A 386 6.18 -1.26 -8.53
CA GLY A 386 5.06 -1.60 -7.64
C GLY A 386 4.36 -2.91 -8.00
N THR A 387 4.75 -3.60 -9.08
CA THR A 387 4.22 -4.92 -9.41
C THR A 387 4.67 -5.94 -8.37
N ARG A 388 3.73 -6.81 -7.96
CA ARG A 388 4.03 -7.99 -7.14
C ARG A 388 5.19 -8.79 -7.76
N VAL A 389 6.17 -9.14 -6.94
CA VAL A 389 7.22 -10.09 -7.31
C VAL A 389 6.92 -11.44 -6.66
N ASP A 390 7.26 -12.52 -7.36
CA ASP A 390 7.21 -13.86 -6.80
C ASP A 390 8.31 -13.99 -5.73
N TRP A 391 7.92 -13.77 -4.48
CA TRP A 391 8.80 -13.89 -3.32
C TRP A 391 8.32 -15.02 -2.40
N LYS A 392 9.28 -15.73 -1.79
CA LYS A 392 9.03 -16.75 -0.76
C LYS A 392 10.05 -16.63 0.37
N ASP A 393 9.71 -17.22 1.51
CA ASP A 393 10.61 -17.28 2.67
C ASP A 393 12.00 -17.84 2.27
N GLY A 394 13.05 -17.07 2.55
CA GLY A 394 14.44 -17.37 2.21
C GLY A 394 14.98 -16.62 0.99
N ASP A 395 14.12 -16.01 0.16
CA ASP A 395 14.56 -15.14 -0.92
C ASP A 395 15.00 -13.75 -0.37
N PRO A 396 15.92 -13.04 -1.04
CA PRO A 396 16.27 -11.67 -0.68
C PRO A 396 15.04 -10.76 -0.63
N ILE A 397 14.99 -9.87 0.36
CA ILE A 397 13.89 -8.89 0.48
C ILE A 397 14.20 -7.72 -0.45
N PRO A 398 13.35 -7.43 -1.43
CA PRO A 398 13.57 -6.28 -2.31
C PRO A 398 13.44 -4.96 -1.54
N ALA A 399 14.11 -3.92 -2.02
CA ALA A 399 14.04 -2.61 -1.36
C ALA A 399 12.60 -2.08 -1.24
N PRO A 400 12.25 -1.40 -0.12
CA PRO A 400 10.98 -0.71 0.01
C PRO A 400 10.87 0.44 -1.00
N ILE A 401 9.64 0.74 -1.42
CA ILE A 401 9.31 1.90 -2.23
C ILE A 401 8.83 3.02 -1.30
N ILE A 402 9.51 4.16 -1.40
CA ILE A 402 9.05 5.42 -0.83
C ILE A 402 8.20 6.10 -1.90
N SER A 403 6.90 6.22 -1.67
CA SER A 403 6.05 6.94 -2.62
C SER A 403 6.29 8.45 -2.47
N SER A 404 6.75 9.09 -3.53
CA SER A 404 7.05 10.53 -3.52
C SER A 404 5.82 11.43 -3.70
N LEU A 405 4.70 10.90 -4.23
CA LEU A 405 3.49 11.66 -4.57
C LEU A 405 2.22 10.78 -4.58
N PRO A 406 1.71 10.32 -3.42
CA PRO A 406 0.43 9.62 -3.41
C PRO A 406 -0.74 10.54 -3.78
N VAL A 407 -1.74 10.02 -4.50
CA VAL A 407 -3.00 10.75 -4.73
C VAL A 407 -3.78 10.76 -3.42
N ARG A 408 -4.29 11.94 -3.04
CA ARG A 408 -5.01 12.14 -1.77
C ARG A 408 -6.15 13.13 -1.87
N SER A 409 -7.04 13.04 -0.89
CA SER A 409 -8.03 14.08 -0.62
C SER A 409 -7.38 15.39 -0.17
N ARG A 410 -7.85 16.51 -0.71
CA ARG A 410 -7.51 17.86 -0.22
C ARG A 410 -8.34 18.26 1.00
N SER A 411 -9.48 17.59 1.25
CA SER A 411 -10.44 17.95 2.28
C SER A 411 -10.08 17.39 3.68
N ARG A 412 -9.06 16.54 3.77
CA ARG A 412 -8.74 15.76 4.99
C ARG A 412 -7.39 16.06 5.66
N GLY A 413 -6.76 17.21 5.36
CA GLY A 413 -5.61 17.71 6.14
C GLY A 413 -4.33 17.94 5.33
N ARG A 414 -3.27 18.41 6.01
CA ARG A 414 -1.95 18.67 5.41
C ARG A 414 -1.16 17.37 5.27
N TRP A 415 -0.15 17.39 4.39
CA TRP A 415 0.87 16.36 4.40
C TRP A 415 1.78 16.73 5.55
N ASP A 416 1.97 15.81 6.47
CA ASP A 416 3.02 15.89 7.44
C ASP A 416 3.96 14.73 7.09
N GLY A 417 5.27 15.00 7.03
CA GLY A 417 6.25 14.00 6.63
C GLY A 417 6.56 13.05 7.79
N ASP A 418 5.61 12.90 8.72
CA ASP A 418 5.88 12.76 10.16
C ASP A 418 6.14 11.31 10.58
N GLY A 419 6.19 10.40 9.61
CA GLY A 419 6.55 8.99 9.78
C GLY A 419 7.51 8.45 8.72
N MET A 420 8.33 9.31 8.12
CA MET A 420 9.44 8.93 7.24
C MET A 420 10.80 9.03 7.92
#